data_AF-A0ABD0XWI7-F1
#
_entry.id   AF-A0ABD0XWI7-F1
#
_cell.length_a   1.000
_cell.length_b   1.000
_cell.length_c   1.000
_cell.angle_alpha   90.00
_cell.angle_beta   90.00
_cell.angle_gamma   90.00
#
_symmetry.space_group_name_H-M   'P 1'
#
loop_
_entity.id
_entity.type
_entity.pdbx_description
1 polymer ?
#
loop_
_entity_poly.entity_id
_entity_poly.type
_entity_poly.pdbx_seq_one_letter_code
_entity_poly.pdbx_strand_id
1 'polypeptide(L)'
;MLRCVRERLASCCSYSTLQRWLPILTWLPRYRMSWLQMDLIAGLTVGLTTVPQALAYAEVAGLPVQYGLYSAFMGGFIYTMLGTSKDVTLGPTAIMSLLCASYVGGDPVRAVLLTLLCGAIQTTMALLRLGFLLDFISYPVIKGFTCAAAVTIGFGQVKNILGLKDVPQGFFMEFYYTFYKIPEARVGDSILGLACLIVLLMLPWMKRTLNPPLEHDTILVRLAHCLIWGTATMRNALVVVAASFVAYTQNGFGSPVFTVTGKTPQGLPSFTPPHFSETTANGTDISFTQMVQGFGGGLAVIPLMGLLESIAIAKAFASQNNYRIDANQELFAIGLTNINGILCLSLSGHGELWTDCSKLPDRSVYSSWRHSHWCDSAVVSGLPHASILLHPKSLPGSSHHLCCGSYG
;
A
#
# COMPACT_ATOMS: atom_id res chain seq x y z
N MET A 1 18.01 27.48 -35.60
CA MET A 1 17.83 26.23 -34.84
C MET A 1 18.64 26.18 -33.55
N LEU A 2 19.97 26.36 -33.55
CA LEU A 2 20.81 26.27 -32.34
C LEU A 2 20.42 27.23 -31.19
N ARG A 3 19.96 28.45 -31.49
CA ARG A 3 19.45 29.39 -30.45
C ARG A 3 18.12 28.93 -29.84
N CYS A 4 17.20 28.40 -30.64
CA CYS A 4 15.92 27.86 -30.17
C CYS A 4 16.11 26.57 -29.35
N VAL A 5 17.10 25.74 -29.69
CA VAL A 5 17.50 24.58 -28.87
C VAL A 5 18.16 25.03 -27.56
N ARG A 6 19.01 26.07 -27.59
CA ARG A 6 19.63 26.64 -26.39
C ARG A 6 18.62 27.31 -25.45
N GLU A 7 17.63 28.02 -25.98
CA GLU A 7 16.53 28.61 -25.20
C GLU A 7 15.59 27.53 -24.63
N ARG A 8 15.32 26.46 -25.39
CA ARG A 8 14.58 25.29 -24.86
C ARG A 8 15.36 24.55 -23.78
N LEU A 9 16.66 24.35 -23.94
CA LEU A 9 17.55 23.76 -22.91
C LEU A 9 17.66 24.67 -21.67
N ALA A 10 17.72 25.99 -21.84
CA ALA A 10 17.68 26.94 -20.73
C ALA A 10 16.33 26.94 -20.00
N SER A 11 15.22 26.73 -20.73
CA SER A 11 13.88 26.55 -20.15
C SER A 11 13.65 25.18 -19.50
N CYS A 12 14.38 24.15 -19.94
CA CYS A 12 14.40 22.83 -19.30
C CYS A 12 15.01 22.89 -17.88
N CYS A 13 15.92 23.84 -17.64
CA CYS A 13 16.53 24.10 -16.33
C CYS A 13 15.87 25.28 -15.58
N SER A 14 14.65 25.68 -15.94
CA SER A 14 13.89 26.64 -15.16
C SER A 14 13.45 26.00 -13.84
N TYR A 15 13.52 26.76 -12.74
CA TYR A 15 13.05 26.35 -11.42
C TYR A 15 11.61 25.80 -11.46
N SER A 16 10.74 26.39 -12.28
CA SER A 16 9.37 25.93 -12.49
C SER A 16 9.25 24.57 -13.20
N THR A 17 10.21 24.23 -14.08
CA THR A 17 10.27 22.90 -14.70
C THR A 17 10.74 21.89 -13.68
N LEU A 18 11.80 22.20 -12.92
CA LEU A 18 12.32 21.31 -11.87
C LEU A 18 11.26 21.00 -10.80
N GLN A 19 10.45 21.99 -10.41
CA GLN A 19 9.32 21.82 -9.50
C GLN A 19 8.23 20.86 -10.01
N ARG A 20 8.08 20.69 -11.33
CA ARG A 20 7.13 19.72 -11.91
C ARG A 20 7.65 18.28 -11.84
N TRP A 21 8.96 18.09 -12.06
CA TRP A 21 9.58 16.76 -12.02
C TRP A 21 9.87 16.30 -10.59
N LEU A 22 10.16 17.23 -9.67
CA LEU A 22 10.45 16.99 -8.26
C LEU A 22 9.46 17.75 -7.37
N PRO A 23 8.27 17.18 -7.11
CA PRO A 23 7.26 17.79 -6.23
C PRO A 23 7.78 18.15 -4.84
N ILE A 24 8.83 17.47 -4.35
CA ILE A 24 9.50 17.81 -3.09
C ILE A 24 9.91 19.27 -2.96
N LEU A 25 10.33 19.90 -4.06
CA LEU A 25 10.73 21.31 -4.06
C LEU A 25 9.55 22.28 -3.88
N THR A 26 8.32 21.79 -4.01
CA THR A 26 7.11 22.61 -3.84
C THR A 26 6.57 22.55 -2.40
N TRP A 27 6.63 21.37 -1.76
CA TRP A 27 6.07 21.18 -0.43
C TRP A 27 7.09 21.38 0.70
N LEU A 28 8.36 20.99 0.49
CA LEU A 28 9.40 21.07 1.51
C LEU A 28 9.62 22.51 2.04
N PRO A 29 9.64 23.57 1.20
CA PRO A 29 9.77 24.95 1.69
C PRO A 29 8.55 25.45 2.47
N ARG A 30 7.39 24.81 2.30
CA ARG A 30 6.12 25.16 2.99
C ARG A 30 5.90 24.33 4.25
N TYR A 31 6.82 23.42 4.57
CA TYR A 31 6.69 22.47 5.67
C TYR A 31 6.90 23.17 7.02
N ARG A 32 5.95 22.99 7.93
CA ARG A 32 6.01 23.56 9.29
C ARG A 32 6.54 22.52 10.26
N MET A 33 7.46 22.91 11.16
CA MET A 33 8.01 22.00 12.18
C MET A 33 6.95 21.44 13.15
N SER A 34 5.79 22.09 13.28
CA SER A 34 4.67 21.56 14.05
C SER A 34 4.05 20.29 13.44
N TRP A 35 4.22 20.05 12.15
CA TRP A 35 3.73 18.83 11.48
C TRP A 35 4.64 17.63 11.72
N LEU A 36 5.92 17.88 12.01
CA LEU A 36 6.91 16.82 12.22
C LEU A 36 6.51 15.83 13.32
N GLN A 37 5.86 16.29 14.39
CA GLN A 37 5.41 15.41 15.47
C GLN A 37 4.32 14.44 15.02
N MET A 38 3.36 14.93 14.23
CA MET A 38 2.28 14.09 13.71
C MET A 38 2.79 13.14 12.63
N ASP A 39 3.66 13.63 11.75
CA ASP A 39 4.25 12.84 10.68
C ASP A 39 5.20 11.77 11.23
N LEU A 40 5.91 12.04 12.34
CA LEU A 40 6.74 11.03 13.01
C LEU A 40 5.90 9.90 13.61
N ILE A 41 4.78 10.23 14.26
CA ILE A 41 3.87 9.22 14.84
C ILE A 41 3.19 8.41 13.73
N ALA A 42 2.73 9.10 12.68
CA ALA A 42 2.14 8.45 11.50
C ALA A 42 3.16 7.54 10.80
N GLY A 43 4.36 8.05 10.51
CA GLY A 43 5.43 7.32 9.85
C GLY A 43 5.92 6.12 10.67
N LEU A 44 6.03 6.25 12.00
CA LEU A 44 6.36 5.11 12.87
C LEU A 44 5.25 4.05 12.82
N THR A 45 3.98 4.47 12.86
CA THR A 45 2.84 3.55 12.82
C THR A 45 2.80 2.81 11.48
N VAL A 46 2.91 3.53 10.36
CA VAL A 46 2.92 2.95 9.02
C VAL A 46 4.14 2.05 8.83
N GLY A 47 5.33 2.50 9.23
CA GLY A 47 6.56 1.70 9.12
C GLY A 47 6.48 0.38 9.89
N LEU A 48 5.95 0.41 11.13
CA LEU A 48 5.73 -0.81 11.92
C LEU A 48 4.73 -1.78 11.27
N THR A 49 3.79 -1.28 10.46
CA THR A 49 2.86 -2.12 9.71
C THR A 49 3.42 -2.64 8.40
N THR A 50 4.22 -1.83 7.70
CA THR A 50 4.77 -2.18 6.38
C THR A 50 5.83 -3.27 6.49
N VAL A 51 6.60 -3.34 7.59
CA VAL A 51 7.63 -4.38 7.79
C VAL A 51 7.08 -5.81 7.69
N PRO A 52 6.11 -6.25 8.52
CA PRO A 52 5.57 -7.61 8.43
C PRO A 52 4.82 -7.86 7.11
N GLN A 53 4.15 -6.83 6.58
CA GLN A 53 3.45 -6.92 5.31
C GLN A 53 4.40 -7.20 4.14
N ALA A 54 5.51 -6.47 4.07
CA ALA A 54 6.50 -6.63 3.02
C ALA A 54 7.17 -8.01 3.05
N LEU A 55 7.42 -8.55 4.24
CA LEU A 55 7.93 -9.93 4.42
C LEU A 55 6.96 -10.96 3.85
N ALA A 56 5.67 -10.85 4.21
CA ALA A 56 4.63 -11.77 3.74
C ALA A 56 4.43 -11.71 2.22
N TYR A 57 4.52 -10.53 1.62
CA TYR A 57 4.34 -10.37 0.17
C TYR A 57 5.53 -10.87 -0.64
N ALA A 58 6.75 -10.73 -0.14
CA ALA A 58 7.90 -11.39 -0.76
C ALA A 58 7.79 -12.92 -0.74
N GLU A 59 7.25 -13.49 0.36
CA GLU A 59 6.96 -14.92 0.45
C GLU A 59 5.87 -15.35 -0.56
N VAL A 60 4.80 -14.55 -0.71
CA VAL A 60 3.78 -14.79 -1.75
C VAL A 60 4.36 -14.71 -3.16
N ALA A 61 5.37 -13.87 -3.38
CA ALA A 61 6.09 -13.79 -4.64
C ALA A 61 7.02 -14.99 -4.91
N GLY A 62 7.20 -15.88 -3.92
CA GLY A 62 8.15 -16.99 -3.99
C GLY A 62 9.61 -16.55 -3.89
N LEU A 63 9.87 -15.37 -3.31
CA LEU A 63 11.20 -14.77 -3.23
C LEU A 63 11.70 -14.70 -1.78
N PRO A 64 13.02 -14.56 -1.56
CA PRO A 64 13.56 -14.31 -0.24
C PRO A 64 12.94 -13.05 0.38
N VAL A 65 12.52 -13.13 1.64
CA VAL A 65 11.68 -12.09 2.26
C VAL A 65 12.33 -10.71 2.35
N GLN A 66 13.66 -10.64 2.30
CA GLN A 66 14.44 -9.40 2.26
C GLN A 66 14.08 -8.50 1.06
N TYR A 67 13.72 -9.08 -0.09
CA TYR A 67 13.36 -8.33 -1.30
C TYR A 67 12.11 -7.46 -1.07
N GLY A 68 11.20 -7.91 -0.21
CA GLY A 68 10.02 -7.15 0.19
C GLY A 68 10.41 -5.94 1.04
N LEU A 69 11.28 -6.15 2.04
CA LEU A 69 11.77 -5.06 2.90
C LEU A 69 12.51 -3.98 2.10
N TYR A 70 13.38 -4.39 1.17
CA TYR A 70 14.09 -3.46 0.30
C TYR A 70 13.14 -2.71 -0.64
N SER A 71 12.10 -3.37 -1.14
CA SER A 71 11.05 -2.75 -1.95
C SER A 71 10.29 -1.68 -1.19
N ALA A 72 9.81 -1.97 0.02
CA ALA A 72 9.10 -1.01 0.84
C ALA A 72 9.97 0.20 1.23
N PHE A 73 11.24 -0.04 1.59
CA PHE A 73 12.16 1.02 1.97
C PHE A 73 12.50 1.95 0.79
N MET A 74 12.98 1.40 -0.33
CA MET A 74 13.33 2.20 -1.50
C MET A 74 12.09 2.83 -2.14
N GLY A 75 10.98 2.08 -2.11
CA GLY A 75 9.65 2.51 -2.56
C GLY A 75 9.23 3.83 -1.92
N GLY A 76 9.15 3.84 -0.59
CA GLY A 76 8.80 5.04 0.18
C GLY A 76 9.80 6.18 -0.01
N PHE A 77 11.11 5.89 -0.02
CA PHE A 77 12.13 6.92 -0.17
C PHE A 77 12.05 7.67 -1.50
N ILE A 78 11.98 6.95 -2.62
CA ILE A 78 11.90 7.54 -3.96
C ILE A 78 10.56 8.23 -4.17
N TYR A 79 9.47 7.63 -3.69
CA TYR A 79 8.14 8.24 -3.79
C TYR A 79 8.02 9.55 -3.00
N THR A 80 8.68 9.68 -1.85
CA THR A 80 8.70 10.94 -1.09
C THR A 80 9.29 12.11 -1.89
N MET A 81 10.23 11.83 -2.80
CA MET A 81 10.84 12.86 -3.64
C MET A 81 10.02 13.21 -4.88
N LEU A 82 9.37 12.20 -5.49
CA LEU A 82 8.79 12.29 -6.84
C LEU A 82 7.25 12.26 -6.87
N GLY A 83 6.62 11.70 -5.83
CA GLY A 83 5.19 11.48 -5.73
C GLY A 83 4.39 12.77 -5.56
N THR A 84 3.13 12.74 -5.97
CA THR A 84 2.20 13.87 -5.82
C THR A 84 1.22 13.68 -4.68
N SER A 85 1.00 12.43 -4.26
CA SER A 85 0.16 12.12 -3.10
C SER A 85 0.93 12.29 -1.80
N LYS A 86 0.30 12.98 -0.83
CA LYS A 86 0.84 13.15 0.52
C LYS A 86 0.53 11.96 1.45
N ASP A 87 -0.47 11.14 1.10
CA ASP A 87 -1.02 10.09 1.97
C ASP A 87 -0.65 8.67 1.52
N VAL A 88 0.01 8.53 0.35
CA VAL A 88 0.32 7.22 -0.24
C VAL A 88 1.75 6.84 0.09
N THR A 89 1.92 5.60 0.55
CA THR A 89 3.23 4.95 0.67
C THR A 89 3.36 3.88 -0.41
N LEU A 90 4.55 3.76 -0.99
CA LEU A 90 4.83 2.81 -2.07
C LEU A 90 5.55 1.58 -1.51
N GLY A 91 5.05 0.38 -1.80
CA GLY A 91 5.60 -0.87 -1.31
C GLY A 91 5.10 -2.08 -2.11
N PRO A 92 5.55 -3.30 -1.81
CA PRO A 92 5.01 -4.48 -2.47
C PRO A 92 3.51 -4.62 -2.15
N THR A 93 2.71 -5.01 -3.15
CA THR A 93 1.29 -5.35 -2.95
C THR A 93 1.08 -6.84 -3.17
N ALA A 94 0.05 -7.41 -2.54
CA ALA A 94 -0.28 -8.82 -2.67
C ALA A 94 -0.53 -9.24 -4.14
N ILE A 95 -1.22 -8.40 -4.91
CA ILE A 95 -1.56 -8.67 -6.31
C ILE A 95 -0.32 -8.62 -7.18
N MET A 96 0.51 -7.60 -7.03
CA MET A 96 1.78 -7.51 -7.76
C MET A 96 2.70 -8.67 -7.41
N SER A 97 2.70 -9.10 -6.14
CA SER A 97 3.49 -10.25 -5.70
C SER A 97 3.02 -11.54 -6.37
N LEU A 98 1.70 -11.79 -6.41
CA LEU A 98 1.14 -12.97 -7.08
C LEU A 98 1.37 -12.96 -8.60
N LEU A 99 1.21 -11.80 -9.24
CA LEU A 99 1.48 -11.64 -10.67
C LEU A 99 2.97 -11.84 -10.96
N CYS A 100 3.85 -11.20 -10.21
CA CYS A 100 5.30 -11.36 -10.33
C CYS A 100 5.68 -12.84 -10.22
N ALA A 101 5.16 -13.53 -9.20
CA ALA A 101 5.41 -14.95 -9.00
C ALA A 101 5.05 -15.82 -10.21
N SER A 102 3.92 -15.51 -10.87
CA SER A 102 3.42 -16.25 -12.03
C SER A 102 4.33 -16.11 -13.27
N TYR A 103 5.07 -15.00 -13.40
CA TYR A 103 5.97 -14.75 -14.55
C TYR A 103 7.44 -15.05 -14.24
N VAL A 104 7.82 -15.02 -12.97
CA VAL A 104 9.21 -15.14 -12.52
C VAL A 104 9.52 -16.56 -12.03
N GLY A 105 8.53 -17.28 -11.50
CA GLY A 105 8.72 -18.64 -10.99
C GLY A 105 9.59 -18.72 -9.73
N GLY A 106 9.68 -17.64 -8.95
CA GLY A 106 10.46 -17.59 -7.71
C GLY A 106 11.97 -17.33 -7.89
N ASP A 107 12.43 -17.05 -9.11
CA ASP A 107 13.82 -16.67 -9.38
C ASP A 107 14.08 -15.17 -9.11
N PRO A 108 14.94 -14.80 -8.14
CA PRO A 108 15.24 -13.41 -7.84
C PRO A 108 15.84 -12.61 -9.01
N VAL A 109 16.64 -13.26 -9.88
CA VAL A 109 17.28 -12.56 -11.01
C VAL A 109 16.24 -12.07 -12.00
N ARG A 110 15.30 -12.96 -12.34
CA ARG A 110 14.14 -12.64 -13.19
C ARG A 110 13.22 -11.62 -12.54
N ALA A 111 13.00 -11.66 -11.22
CA ALA A 111 12.21 -10.65 -10.52
C ALA A 111 12.78 -9.25 -10.70
N VAL A 112 14.08 -9.09 -10.44
CA VAL A 112 14.78 -7.81 -10.55
C VAL A 112 14.77 -7.30 -12.00
N LEU A 113 15.00 -8.18 -12.97
CA LEU A 113 14.94 -7.83 -14.38
C LEU A 113 13.52 -7.42 -14.82
N LEU A 114 12.50 -8.14 -14.38
CA LEU A 114 11.11 -7.80 -14.67
C LEU A 114 10.74 -6.43 -14.09
N THR A 115 11.16 -6.15 -12.85
CA THR A 115 10.98 -4.84 -12.21
C THR A 115 11.66 -3.72 -13.00
N LEU A 116 12.87 -3.94 -13.53
CA LEU A 116 13.55 -2.99 -14.41
C LEU A 116 12.73 -2.66 -15.66
N LEU A 117 12.28 -3.70 -16.35
CA LEU A 117 11.55 -3.53 -17.61
C LEU A 117 10.21 -2.86 -17.36
N CYS A 118 9.51 -3.22 -16.28
CA CYS A 118 8.28 -2.55 -15.86
C CYS A 118 8.51 -1.06 -15.60
N GLY A 119 9.57 -0.71 -14.85
CA GLY A 119 9.93 0.67 -14.57
C GLY A 119 10.31 1.46 -15.82
N ALA A 120 11.06 0.85 -16.75
CA ALA A 120 11.40 1.44 -18.04
C ALA A 120 10.14 1.70 -18.90
N ILE A 121 9.21 0.75 -18.95
CA ILE A 121 7.93 0.89 -19.67
C ILE A 121 7.10 2.01 -19.05
N GLN A 122 6.92 2.03 -17.72
CA GLN A 122 6.17 3.08 -17.01
C GLN A 122 6.79 4.47 -17.22
N THR A 123 8.11 4.58 -17.09
CA THR A 123 8.83 5.82 -17.34
C THR A 123 8.66 6.27 -18.78
N THR A 124 8.75 5.36 -19.75
CA THR A 124 8.52 5.66 -21.17
C THR A 124 7.09 6.14 -21.42
N MET A 125 6.10 5.49 -20.82
CA MET A 125 4.70 5.93 -20.90
C MET A 125 4.51 7.33 -20.30
N ALA A 126 5.20 7.66 -19.20
CA ALA A 126 5.17 9.00 -18.59
C ALA A 126 5.81 10.06 -19.50
N LEU A 127 6.93 9.73 -20.15
CA LEU A 127 7.63 10.60 -21.09
C LEU A 127 6.77 10.90 -22.32
N LEU A 128 6.02 9.91 -22.79
CA LEU A 128 5.01 10.03 -23.85
C LEU A 128 3.72 10.72 -23.38
N ARG A 129 3.65 11.14 -22.11
CA ARG A 129 2.50 11.78 -21.47
C ARG A 129 1.22 10.94 -21.51
N LEU A 130 1.35 9.62 -21.49
CA LEU A 130 0.20 8.71 -21.51
C LEU A 130 -0.58 8.68 -20.19
N GLY A 131 -0.18 9.46 -19.18
CA GLY A 131 -0.95 9.64 -17.94
C GLY A 131 -2.39 10.10 -18.15
N PHE A 132 -2.68 10.82 -19.25
CA PHE A 132 -4.05 11.26 -19.58
C PHE A 132 -5.03 10.07 -19.75
N LEU A 133 -4.53 8.91 -20.18
CA LEU A 133 -5.37 7.72 -20.38
C LEU A 133 -5.98 7.24 -19.04
N LEU A 134 -5.29 7.54 -17.94
CA LEU A 134 -5.63 7.10 -16.58
C LEU A 134 -6.71 7.98 -15.95
N ASP A 135 -7.02 9.12 -16.56
CA ASP A 135 -8.17 9.95 -16.20
C ASP A 135 -9.48 9.42 -16.76
N PHE A 136 -9.44 8.52 -17.74
CA PHE A 136 -10.63 7.84 -18.26
C PHE A 136 -11.05 6.61 -17.46
N ILE A 137 -10.28 6.22 -16.44
CA ILE A 137 -10.65 5.10 -15.57
C ILE A 137 -11.80 5.56 -14.68
N SER A 138 -12.98 5.02 -14.93
CA SER A 138 -14.18 5.37 -14.20
C SER A 138 -14.15 4.83 -12.76
N TYR A 139 -14.82 5.55 -11.85
CA TYR A 139 -14.95 5.13 -10.46
C TYR A 139 -15.55 3.71 -10.29
N PRO A 140 -16.56 3.27 -11.08
CA PRO A 140 -17.05 1.89 -11.03
C PRO A 140 -15.98 0.83 -11.34
N VAL A 141 -15.07 1.09 -12.28
CA VAL A 141 -13.97 0.16 -12.61
C VAL A 141 -13.03 0.02 -11.43
N ILE A 142 -12.65 1.14 -10.81
CA ILE A 142 -11.80 1.16 -9.61
C ILE A 142 -12.48 0.36 -8.49
N LYS A 143 -13.77 0.59 -8.24
CA LYS A 143 -14.53 -0.14 -7.22
C LYS A 143 -14.59 -1.64 -7.49
N GLY A 144 -14.95 -2.05 -8.71
CA GLY A 144 -14.97 -3.46 -9.11
C GLY A 144 -13.60 -4.12 -8.94
N PHE A 145 -12.54 -3.44 -9.36
CA PHE A 145 -11.17 -3.90 -9.19
C PHE A 145 -10.79 -4.07 -7.72
N THR A 146 -11.04 -3.06 -6.87
CA THR A 146 -10.73 -3.16 -5.42
C THR A 146 -11.52 -4.25 -4.70
N CYS A 147 -12.77 -4.53 -5.11
CA CYS A 147 -13.56 -5.64 -4.58
C CYS A 147 -12.96 -6.99 -4.99
N ALA A 148 -12.60 -7.17 -6.27
CA ALA A 148 -11.96 -8.38 -6.76
C ALA A 148 -10.61 -8.63 -6.07
N ALA A 149 -9.80 -7.58 -5.95
CA ALA A 149 -8.56 -7.55 -5.19
C ALA A 149 -8.75 -8.04 -3.75
N ALA A 150 -9.73 -7.49 -3.02
CA ALA A 150 -10.00 -7.90 -1.64
C ALA A 150 -10.38 -9.38 -1.53
N VAL A 151 -11.17 -9.90 -2.47
CA VAL A 151 -11.53 -11.33 -2.53
C VAL A 151 -10.30 -12.19 -2.80
N THR A 152 -9.50 -11.86 -3.82
CA THR A 152 -8.30 -12.61 -4.18
C THR A 152 -7.29 -12.63 -3.03
N ILE A 153 -7.04 -11.49 -2.38
CA ILE A 153 -6.14 -11.39 -1.24
C ILE A 153 -6.68 -12.19 -0.06
N GLY A 154 -7.98 -12.05 0.26
CA GLY A 154 -8.62 -12.75 1.37
C GLY A 154 -8.47 -14.27 1.25
N PHE A 155 -8.78 -14.84 0.09
CA PHE A 155 -8.60 -16.27 -0.16
C PHE A 155 -7.13 -16.70 -0.24
N GLY A 156 -6.25 -15.86 -0.82
CA GLY A 156 -4.82 -16.15 -0.91
C GLY A 156 -4.11 -16.23 0.46
N GLN A 157 -4.67 -15.63 1.51
CA GLN A 157 -4.14 -15.74 2.88
C GLN A 157 -4.64 -16.99 3.64
N VAL A 158 -5.68 -17.67 3.18
CA VAL A 158 -6.24 -18.84 3.89
C VAL A 158 -5.21 -19.97 4.01
N LYS A 159 -4.46 -20.24 2.93
CA LYS A 159 -3.40 -21.26 2.95
C LYS A 159 -2.30 -20.95 3.98
N ASN A 160 -1.98 -19.66 4.17
CA ASN A 160 -0.96 -19.21 5.12
C ASN A 160 -1.46 -19.38 6.56
N ILE A 161 -2.74 -19.08 6.82
CA ILE A 161 -3.36 -19.33 8.13
C ILE A 161 -3.35 -20.82 8.45
N LEU A 162 -3.65 -21.69 7.48
CA LEU A 162 -3.65 -23.13 7.67
C LEU A 162 -2.25 -23.78 7.72
N GLY A 163 -1.19 -23.01 7.42
CA GLY A 163 0.18 -23.51 7.34
C GLY A 163 0.43 -24.49 6.19
N LEU A 164 -0.36 -24.40 5.11
CA LEU A 164 -0.23 -25.28 3.94
C LEU A 164 0.94 -24.87 3.05
N LYS A 165 1.66 -25.87 2.54
CA LYS A 165 2.80 -25.69 1.63
C LYS A 165 2.47 -26.21 0.22
N ASP A 166 3.20 -25.71 -0.76
CA ASP A 166 3.14 -26.15 -2.16
C ASP A 166 1.72 -26.06 -2.76
N VAL A 167 1.06 -24.93 -2.54
CA VAL A 167 -0.21 -24.59 -3.19
C VAL A 167 0.09 -23.84 -4.49
N PRO A 168 -0.42 -24.30 -5.66
CA PRO A 168 -0.16 -23.65 -6.93
C PRO A 168 -0.72 -22.22 -6.96
N GLN A 169 -0.05 -21.35 -7.72
CA GLN A 169 -0.40 -19.94 -7.87
C GLN A 169 -1.56 -19.76 -8.84
N GLY A 170 -2.42 -18.76 -8.57
CA GLY A 170 -3.57 -18.39 -9.39
C GLY A 170 -4.90 -18.68 -8.70
N PHE A 171 -5.82 -17.71 -8.72
CA PHE A 171 -7.00 -17.68 -7.84
C PHE A 171 -7.80 -19.00 -7.79
N PHE A 172 -8.17 -19.57 -8.94
CA PHE A 172 -8.98 -20.80 -8.97
C PHE A 172 -8.21 -22.04 -8.50
N MET A 173 -6.95 -22.16 -8.91
CA MET A 173 -6.09 -23.28 -8.50
C MET A 173 -5.79 -23.19 -7.01
N GLU A 174 -5.41 -22.02 -6.54
CA GLU A 174 -5.16 -21.74 -5.13
C GLU A 174 -6.38 -22.02 -4.27
N PHE A 175 -7.57 -21.57 -4.69
CA PHE A 175 -8.82 -21.88 -4.02
C PHE A 175 -9.07 -23.40 -3.94
N TYR A 176 -9.05 -24.10 -5.09
CA TYR A 176 -9.32 -25.54 -5.14
C TYR A 176 -8.34 -26.36 -4.29
N TYR A 177 -7.04 -26.12 -4.45
CA TYR A 177 -6.00 -26.87 -3.73
C TYR A 177 -5.96 -26.53 -2.24
N THR A 178 -6.31 -25.30 -1.84
CA THR A 178 -6.42 -24.95 -0.42
C THR A 178 -7.49 -25.79 0.27
N PHE A 179 -8.66 -25.97 -0.36
CA PHE A 179 -9.73 -26.83 0.19
C PHE A 179 -9.40 -28.32 0.12
N TYR A 180 -8.72 -28.76 -0.94
CA TYR A 180 -8.30 -30.15 -1.09
C TYR A 180 -7.26 -30.56 -0.04
N LYS A 181 -6.29 -29.69 0.26
CA LYS A 181 -5.19 -29.96 1.21
C LYS A 181 -5.51 -29.61 2.67
N ILE A 182 -6.75 -29.26 3.03
CA ILE A 182 -7.14 -28.98 4.44
C ILE A 182 -6.67 -30.08 5.42
N PRO A 183 -6.71 -31.39 5.09
CA PRO A 183 -6.23 -32.42 6.00
C PRO A 183 -4.73 -32.36 6.32
N GLU A 184 -3.92 -31.70 5.48
CA GLU A 184 -2.48 -31.50 5.68
C GLU A 184 -2.17 -30.25 6.53
N ALA A 185 -3.20 -29.52 6.98
CA ALA A 185 -3.03 -28.27 7.72
C ALA A 185 -2.27 -28.48 9.03
N ARG A 186 -1.34 -27.55 9.31
CA ARG A 186 -0.57 -27.57 10.55
C ARG A 186 -1.42 -26.93 11.64
N VAL A 187 -1.80 -27.73 12.64
CA VAL A 187 -2.68 -27.31 13.73
C VAL A 187 -2.09 -26.11 14.51
N GLY A 188 -0.78 -26.09 14.71
CA GLY A 188 -0.09 -24.97 15.36
C GLY A 188 -0.28 -23.64 14.64
N ASP A 189 0.10 -23.60 13.36
CA ASP A 189 -0.06 -22.40 12.51
C ASP A 189 -1.53 -21.97 12.43
N SER A 190 -2.46 -22.93 12.30
CA SER A 190 -3.90 -22.69 12.25
C SER A 190 -4.46 -22.02 13.52
N ILE A 191 -4.07 -22.53 14.70
CA ILE A 191 -4.53 -21.96 15.98
C ILE A 191 -3.95 -20.56 16.18
N LEU A 192 -2.65 -20.38 15.94
CA LEU A 192 -2.00 -19.08 16.11
C LEU A 192 -2.56 -18.06 15.13
N GLY A 193 -2.74 -18.43 13.86
CA GLY A 193 -3.31 -17.57 12.83
C GLY A 193 -4.75 -17.16 13.15
N LEU A 194 -5.60 -18.11 13.59
CA LEU A 194 -6.98 -17.82 13.97
C LEU A 194 -7.05 -16.94 15.23
N ALA A 195 -6.18 -17.17 16.23
CA ALA A 195 -6.09 -16.33 17.41
C ALA A 195 -5.67 -14.89 17.05
N CYS A 196 -4.67 -14.73 16.18
CA CYS A 196 -4.24 -13.43 15.68
C CYS A 196 -5.37 -12.72 14.92
N LEU A 197 -6.11 -13.44 14.07
CA LEU A 197 -7.26 -12.91 13.33
C LEU A 197 -8.36 -12.41 14.28
N ILE A 198 -8.70 -13.20 15.31
CA ILE A 198 -9.69 -12.81 16.32
C ILE A 198 -9.26 -11.54 17.04
N VAL A 199 -8.01 -11.46 17.49
CA VAL A 199 -7.49 -10.25 18.18
C VAL A 199 -7.52 -9.03 17.25
N LEU A 200 -7.11 -9.18 16.00
CA LEU A 200 -7.12 -8.08 15.01
C LEU A 200 -8.52 -7.58 14.68
N LEU A 201 -9.55 -8.44 14.76
CA LEU A 201 -10.95 -8.05 14.56
C LEU A 201 -11.61 -7.50 15.84
N MET A 202 -11.23 -8.04 17.00
CA MET A 202 -11.76 -7.61 18.30
C MET A 202 -11.30 -6.20 18.67
N LEU A 203 -10.01 -5.86 18.48
CA LEU A 203 -9.45 -4.56 18.90
C LEU A 203 -10.15 -3.36 18.22
N PRO A 204 -10.41 -3.35 16.91
CA PRO A 204 -11.21 -2.30 16.27
C PRO A 204 -12.68 -2.29 16.71
N TRP A 205 -13.26 -3.47 16.97
CA TRP A 205 -14.63 -3.57 17.48
C TRP A 205 -14.75 -2.94 18.87
N MET A 206 -13.79 -3.19 19.77
CA MET A 206 -13.69 -2.52 21.07
C MET A 206 -13.56 -1.01 20.95
N LYS A 207 -12.73 -0.52 20.02
CA LYS A 207 -12.56 0.91 19.73
C LYS A 207 -13.88 1.57 19.29
N ARG A 208 -14.68 0.89 18.48
CA ARG A 208 -15.97 1.42 17.97
C ARG A 208 -17.07 1.45 19.02
N THR A 209 -17.05 0.50 19.96
CA THR A 209 -18.06 0.40 21.04
C THR A 209 -17.77 1.35 22.20
N LEU A 210 -16.55 1.90 22.29
CA LEU A 210 -16.17 2.84 23.34
C LEU A 210 -16.69 4.24 23.01
N ASN A 211 -17.58 4.76 23.87
CA ASN A 211 -18.05 6.14 23.77
C ASN A 211 -16.89 7.14 23.96
N PRO A 212 -16.90 8.31 23.30
CA PRO A 212 -15.88 9.33 23.56
C PRO A 212 -15.91 9.75 25.03
N PRO A 213 -14.75 9.92 25.69
CA PRO A 213 -14.70 10.32 27.09
C PRO A 213 -15.34 11.69 27.28
N LEU A 214 -16.21 11.81 28.27
CA LEU A 214 -16.88 13.07 28.62
C LEU A 214 -15.91 14.00 29.38
N GLU A 215 -16.13 15.31 29.30
CA GLU A 215 -15.26 16.34 29.90
C GLU A 215 -15.16 16.23 31.44
N HIS A 216 -16.05 15.46 32.08
CA HIS A 216 -16.10 15.22 33.53
C HIS A 216 -15.60 13.82 33.97
N ASP A 217 -15.05 13.00 33.05
CA ASP A 217 -14.59 11.66 33.39
C ASP A 217 -13.30 11.66 34.23
N THR A 218 -13.23 10.76 35.21
CA THR A 218 -12.07 10.52 36.08
C THR A 218 -10.79 10.27 35.25
N ILE A 219 -9.64 10.72 35.76
CA ILE A 219 -8.32 10.56 35.11
C ILE A 219 -8.06 9.10 34.69
N LEU A 220 -8.50 8.12 35.49
CA LEU A 220 -8.43 6.68 35.18
C LEU A 220 -9.20 6.29 33.91
N VAL A 221 -10.39 6.86 33.69
CA VAL A 221 -11.21 6.60 32.50
C VAL A 221 -10.54 7.20 31.26
N ARG A 222 -9.95 8.39 31.38
CA ARG A 222 -9.19 9.02 30.28
C ARG A 222 -7.94 8.22 29.91
N LEU A 223 -7.22 7.72 30.92
CA LEU A 223 -6.07 6.83 30.71
C LEU A 223 -6.49 5.52 30.03
N ALA A 224 -7.58 4.89 30.49
CA ALA A 224 -8.10 3.67 29.87
C ALA A 224 -8.51 3.89 28.40
N HIS A 225 -9.19 4.99 28.08
CA HIS A 225 -9.53 5.34 26.70
C HIS A 225 -8.28 5.56 25.84
N CYS A 226 -7.28 6.28 26.37
CA CYS A 226 -6.02 6.51 25.68
C CYS A 226 -5.28 5.19 25.38
N LEU A 227 -5.25 4.27 26.36
CA LEU A 227 -4.64 2.95 26.20
C LEU A 227 -5.39 2.07 25.18
N ILE A 228 -6.72 2.02 25.23
CA ILE A 228 -7.51 1.24 24.27
C ILE A 228 -7.35 1.82 22.85
N TRP A 229 -7.38 3.14 22.73
CA TRP A 229 -7.18 3.80 21.45
C TRP A 229 -5.75 3.57 20.90
N GLY A 230 -4.73 3.65 21.75
CA GLY A 230 -3.34 3.39 21.38
C GLY A 230 -3.12 1.93 20.95
N THR A 231 -3.62 0.98 21.75
CA THR A 231 -3.50 -0.47 21.44
C THR A 231 -4.25 -0.84 20.16
N ALA A 232 -5.45 -0.29 19.92
CA ALA A 232 -6.19 -0.52 18.68
C ALA A 232 -5.49 0.08 17.44
N THR A 233 -4.78 1.20 17.61
CA THR A 233 -4.01 1.85 16.54
C THR A 233 -2.75 1.03 16.20
N MET A 234 -2.04 0.52 17.20
CA MET A 234 -0.83 -0.30 17.03
C MET A 234 -1.09 -1.80 16.89
N ARG A 235 -2.35 -2.22 16.66
CA ARG A 235 -2.79 -3.63 16.70
C ARG A 235 -1.93 -4.59 15.87
N ASN A 236 -1.55 -4.18 14.65
CA ASN A 236 -0.80 -5.04 13.73
C ASN A 236 0.61 -5.31 14.26
N ALA A 237 1.29 -4.27 14.75
CA ALA A 237 2.62 -4.39 15.34
C ALA A 237 2.59 -5.23 16.62
N LEU A 238 1.58 -5.00 17.47
CA LEU A 238 1.41 -5.74 18.72
C LEU A 238 1.19 -7.24 18.48
N VAL A 239 0.32 -7.59 17.53
CA VAL A 239 0.04 -8.98 17.17
C VAL A 239 1.28 -9.66 16.60
N VAL A 240 2.05 -8.99 15.73
CA VAL A 240 3.28 -9.55 15.17
C VAL A 240 4.35 -9.79 16.24
N VAL A 241 4.57 -8.83 17.15
CA VAL A 241 5.54 -8.99 18.24
C VAL A 241 5.12 -10.11 19.20
N ALA A 242 3.84 -10.16 19.57
CA ALA A 242 3.31 -11.20 20.44
C ALA A 242 3.42 -12.59 19.81
N ALA A 243 3.01 -12.75 18.55
CA ALA A 243 3.12 -14.00 17.82
C ALA A 243 4.58 -14.45 17.66
N SER A 244 5.48 -13.51 17.38
CA SER A 244 6.93 -13.80 17.27
C SER A 244 7.51 -14.27 18.60
N PHE A 245 7.08 -13.67 19.73
CA PHE A 245 7.50 -14.10 21.05
C PHE A 245 6.99 -15.51 21.39
N VAL A 246 5.72 -15.80 21.11
CA VAL A 246 5.14 -17.14 21.27
C VAL A 246 5.91 -18.17 20.43
N ALA A 247 6.20 -17.87 19.17
CA ALA A 247 6.96 -18.75 18.29
C ALA A 247 8.40 -18.97 18.79
N TYR A 248 9.05 -17.91 19.29
CA TYR A 248 10.41 -18.00 19.85
C TYR A 248 10.49 -18.91 21.08
N THR A 249 9.55 -18.75 22.02
CA THR A 249 9.52 -19.58 23.24
C THR A 249 9.31 -21.05 22.90
N GLN A 250 8.36 -21.38 22.01
CA GLN A 250 8.09 -22.77 21.62
C GLN A 250 9.24 -23.42 20.86
N ASN A 251 9.93 -22.67 19.99
CA ASN A 251 11.12 -23.18 19.30
C ASN A 251 12.27 -23.49 20.28
N GLY A 252 12.40 -22.69 21.35
CA GLY A 252 13.34 -22.95 22.45
C GLY A 252 13.05 -24.25 23.24
N PHE A 253 11.80 -24.71 23.26
CA PHE A 253 11.39 -25.98 23.90
C PHE A 253 11.57 -27.22 23.00
N GLY A 254 12.15 -27.08 21.80
CA GLY A 254 12.54 -28.21 20.94
C GLY A 254 11.42 -28.82 20.09
N SER A 255 10.22 -28.23 20.06
CA SER A 255 9.12 -28.63 19.17
C SER A 255 8.90 -27.53 18.12
N PRO A 256 9.30 -27.71 16.84
CA PRO A 256 9.04 -26.74 15.78
C PRO A 256 7.56 -26.82 15.33
N VAL A 257 6.67 -26.32 16.19
CA VAL A 257 5.22 -26.32 15.99
C VAL A 257 4.79 -25.36 14.88
N PHE A 258 5.55 -24.27 14.69
CA PHE A 258 5.21 -23.20 13.74
C PHE A 258 6.11 -23.16 12.51
N THR A 259 5.59 -22.63 11.42
CA THR A 259 6.37 -22.29 10.23
C THR A 259 7.05 -20.92 10.42
N VAL A 260 8.39 -20.89 10.41
CA VAL A 260 9.17 -19.67 10.62
C VAL A 260 9.79 -19.21 9.30
N THR A 261 9.80 -17.90 9.07
CA THR A 261 10.24 -17.19 7.85
C THR A 261 11.74 -17.36 7.49
N GLY A 262 12.50 -18.17 8.24
CA GLY A 262 13.91 -18.44 7.99
C GLY A 262 14.85 -17.32 8.46
N LYS A 263 16.13 -17.41 8.08
CA LYS A 263 17.15 -16.41 8.40
C LYS A 263 17.18 -15.33 7.32
N THR A 264 17.08 -14.07 7.73
CA THR A 264 17.26 -12.92 6.83
C THR A 264 18.68 -12.37 6.93
N PRO A 265 19.34 -12.06 5.80
CA PRO A 265 20.63 -11.40 5.81
C PRO A 265 20.47 -10.00 6.41
N GLN A 266 21.44 -9.61 7.22
CA GLN A 266 21.49 -8.29 7.84
C GLN A 266 22.24 -7.32 6.94
N GLY A 267 21.76 -6.08 6.89
CA GLY A 267 22.45 -4.98 6.19
C GLY A 267 21.83 -4.62 4.84
N LEU A 268 22.47 -3.64 4.21
CA LEU A 268 22.09 -3.19 2.88
C LEU A 268 22.55 -4.20 1.83
N PRO A 269 21.76 -4.41 0.78
CA PRO A 269 22.13 -5.26 -0.33
C PRO A 269 23.37 -4.70 -1.04
N SER A 270 24.24 -5.59 -1.53
CA SER A 270 25.36 -5.20 -2.37
C SER A 270 24.84 -4.66 -3.71
N PHE A 271 25.21 -3.42 -4.05
CA PHE A 271 24.89 -2.82 -5.35
C PHE A 271 25.43 -3.70 -6.48
N THR A 272 24.54 -4.44 -7.13
CA THR A 272 24.90 -5.36 -8.21
C THR A 272 24.03 -5.00 -9.41
N PRO A 273 24.61 -4.69 -10.58
CA PRO A 273 23.80 -4.46 -11.77
C PRO A 273 23.01 -5.73 -12.10
N PRO A 274 21.79 -5.61 -12.67
CA PRO A 274 20.99 -6.77 -13.02
C PRO A 274 21.75 -7.63 -14.02
N HIS A 275 21.77 -8.94 -13.77
CA HIS A 275 22.37 -9.88 -14.69
C HIS A 275 21.50 -9.98 -15.94
N PHE A 276 22.07 -9.64 -17.09
CA PHE A 276 21.39 -9.72 -18.39
C PHE A 276 21.59 -11.09 -19.08
N SER A 277 22.24 -12.03 -18.41
CA SER A 277 22.44 -13.40 -18.85
C SER A 277 22.49 -14.31 -17.62
N GLU A 278 21.79 -15.44 -17.66
CA GLU A 278 21.74 -16.39 -16.56
C GLU A 278 22.13 -17.79 -17.06
N THR A 279 23.20 -18.37 -16.52
CA THR A 279 23.49 -19.81 -16.65
C THR A 279 22.50 -20.59 -15.79
N THR A 280 21.59 -21.33 -16.38
CA THR A 280 20.73 -22.27 -15.64
C THR A 280 21.57 -23.34 -14.97
N ALA A 281 21.08 -23.97 -13.90
CA ALA A 281 21.70 -25.13 -13.24
C ALA A 281 22.03 -26.30 -14.21
N ASN A 282 21.39 -26.36 -15.38
CA ASN A 282 21.65 -27.32 -16.45
C ASN A 282 22.81 -26.91 -17.40
N GLY A 283 23.52 -25.82 -17.10
CA GLY A 283 24.64 -25.31 -17.91
C GLY A 283 24.25 -24.56 -19.18
N THR A 284 22.95 -24.29 -19.39
CA THR A 284 22.47 -23.50 -20.52
C THR A 284 22.46 -22.01 -20.19
N ASP A 285 23.18 -21.21 -20.97
CA ASP A 285 23.12 -19.76 -20.93
C ASP A 285 21.78 -19.27 -21.49
N ILE A 286 20.91 -18.75 -20.61
CA ILE A 286 19.71 -18.02 -21.02
C ILE A 286 20.14 -16.60 -21.35
N SER A 287 19.98 -16.24 -22.62
CA SER A 287 20.23 -14.88 -23.10
C SER A 287 19.15 -13.89 -22.61
N PHE A 288 19.50 -12.60 -22.54
CA PHE A 288 18.57 -11.51 -22.25
C PHE A 288 17.26 -11.62 -23.04
N THR A 289 17.37 -11.88 -24.35
CA THR A 289 16.22 -11.98 -25.25
C THR A 289 15.28 -13.12 -24.86
N GLN A 290 15.83 -14.27 -24.43
CA GLN A 290 15.01 -15.40 -23.96
C GLN A 290 14.32 -15.10 -22.63
N MET A 291 14.98 -14.37 -21.71
CA MET A 291 14.32 -13.93 -20.47
C MET A 291 13.17 -12.96 -20.77
N VAL A 292 13.39 -11.98 -21.64
CA VAL A 292 12.37 -11.01 -22.06
C VAL A 292 11.19 -11.71 -22.76
N GLN A 293 11.48 -12.67 -23.64
CA GLN A 293 10.44 -13.48 -24.30
C GLN A 293 9.69 -14.35 -23.29
N GLY A 294 10.37 -14.88 -22.26
CA GLY A 294 9.79 -15.68 -21.19
C GLY A 294 8.75 -14.92 -20.35
N PHE A 295 8.92 -13.60 -20.17
CA PHE A 295 7.91 -12.78 -19.48
C PHE A 295 6.62 -12.60 -20.31
N GLY A 296 6.69 -12.72 -21.63
CA GLY A 296 5.53 -12.66 -22.52
C GLY A 296 4.62 -11.45 -22.26
N GLY A 297 3.33 -11.71 -22.01
CA GLY A 297 2.34 -10.68 -21.70
C GLY A 297 2.56 -9.95 -20.36
N GLY A 298 3.39 -10.49 -19.46
CA GLY A 298 3.70 -9.88 -18.16
C GLY A 298 4.32 -8.49 -18.29
N LEU A 299 5.09 -8.23 -19.35
CA LEU A 299 5.68 -6.92 -19.63
C LEU A 299 4.65 -5.83 -19.93
N ALA A 300 3.46 -6.18 -20.39
CA ALA A 300 2.36 -5.23 -20.57
C ALA A 300 1.45 -5.19 -19.34
N VAL A 301 1.12 -6.36 -18.80
CA VAL A 301 0.14 -6.50 -17.72
C VAL A 301 0.65 -5.89 -16.41
N ILE A 302 1.87 -6.24 -15.96
CA ILE A 302 2.38 -5.82 -14.64
C ILE A 302 2.53 -4.30 -14.54
N PRO A 303 3.20 -3.59 -15.46
CA PRO A 303 3.36 -2.14 -15.33
C PRO A 303 2.05 -1.37 -15.46
N LEU A 304 1.10 -1.85 -16.28
CA LEU A 304 -0.24 -1.28 -16.36
C LEU A 304 -1.03 -1.53 -15.07
N MET A 305 -0.95 -2.75 -14.55
CA MET A 305 -1.69 -3.14 -13.35
C MET A 305 -1.21 -2.38 -12.11
N GLY A 306 0.10 -2.28 -11.93
CA GLY A 306 0.67 -1.52 -10.82
C GLY A 306 0.35 -0.02 -10.89
N LEU A 307 0.23 0.52 -12.10
CA LEU A 307 -0.23 1.89 -12.32
C LEU A 307 -1.72 2.08 -11.95
N LEU A 308 -2.58 1.14 -12.35
CA LEU A 308 -4.00 1.13 -12.00
C LEU A 308 -4.21 1.09 -10.49
N GLU A 309 -3.46 0.23 -9.78
CA GLU A 309 -3.48 0.13 -8.32
C GLU A 309 -3.11 1.47 -7.67
N SER A 310 -1.94 2.02 -8.02
CA SER A 310 -1.45 3.26 -7.39
C SER A 310 -2.40 4.44 -7.62
N ILE A 311 -2.94 4.59 -8.84
CA ILE A 311 -3.85 5.69 -9.17
C ILE A 311 -5.21 5.50 -8.50
N ALA A 312 -5.74 4.28 -8.44
CA ALA A 312 -6.98 4.00 -7.72
C ALA A 312 -6.88 4.44 -6.26
N ILE A 313 -5.77 4.12 -5.61
CA ILE A 313 -5.49 4.47 -4.21
C ILE A 313 -5.31 5.98 -4.06
N ALA A 314 -4.45 6.58 -4.90
CA ALA A 314 -4.17 8.02 -4.86
C ALA A 314 -5.43 8.85 -5.11
N LYS A 315 -6.28 8.48 -6.09
CA LYS A 315 -7.56 9.15 -6.35
C LYS A 315 -8.57 8.96 -5.22
N ALA A 316 -8.58 7.78 -4.57
CA ALA A 316 -9.44 7.56 -3.41
C ALA A 316 -9.08 8.48 -2.24
N PHE A 317 -7.79 8.67 -1.95
CA PHE A 317 -7.34 9.61 -0.91
C PHE A 317 -7.54 11.08 -1.31
N ALA A 318 -7.22 11.43 -2.55
CA ALA A 318 -7.40 12.78 -3.06
C ALA A 318 -8.86 13.24 -3.03
N SER A 319 -9.80 12.33 -3.31
CA SER A 319 -11.25 12.56 -3.18
C SER A 319 -11.67 12.83 -1.73
N GLN A 320 -11.10 12.11 -0.76
CA GLN A 320 -11.40 12.30 0.67
C GLN A 320 -10.79 13.59 1.23
N ASN A 321 -9.57 13.94 0.80
CA ASN A 321 -8.77 15.02 1.36
C ASN A 321 -8.77 16.29 0.48
N ASN A 322 -9.65 16.38 -0.53
CA ASN A 322 -9.83 17.55 -1.40
C ASN A 322 -8.54 18.08 -2.06
N TYR A 323 -7.70 17.19 -2.60
CA TYR A 323 -6.56 17.57 -3.45
C TYR A 323 -6.62 16.89 -4.82
N ARG A 324 -5.71 17.27 -5.73
CA ARG A 324 -5.64 16.70 -7.09
C ARG A 324 -4.38 15.88 -7.25
N ILE A 325 -4.50 14.76 -7.95
CA ILE A 325 -3.41 13.88 -8.34
C ILE A 325 -3.07 14.16 -9.81
N ASP A 326 -1.78 14.30 -10.11
CA ASP A 326 -1.30 14.31 -11.49
C ASP A 326 -0.92 12.88 -11.90
N ALA A 327 -1.75 12.26 -12.72
CA ALA A 327 -1.57 10.87 -13.15
C ALA A 327 -0.27 10.64 -13.92
N ASN A 328 0.23 11.65 -14.67
CA ASN A 328 1.48 11.49 -15.42
C ASN A 328 2.70 11.56 -14.50
N GLN A 329 2.65 12.41 -13.48
CA GLN A 329 3.70 12.49 -12.47
C GLN A 329 3.70 11.24 -11.57
N GLU A 330 2.53 10.70 -11.21
CA GLU A 330 2.44 9.42 -10.51
C GLU A 330 3.06 8.28 -11.34
N LEU A 331 2.73 8.20 -12.63
CA LEU A 331 3.30 7.22 -13.54
C LEU A 331 4.83 7.33 -13.63
N PHE A 332 5.35 8.56 -13.68
CA PHE A 332 6.79 8.82 -13.68
C PHE A 332 7.46 8.42 -12.36
N ALA A 333 6.84 8.75 -11.22
CA ALA A 333 7.33 8.42 -9.90
C ALA A 333 7.42 6.90 -9.69
N ILE A 334 6.37 6.15 -10.07
CA ILE A 334 6.34 4.68 -9.99
C ILE A 334 7.42 4.07 -10.89
N GLY A 335 7.53 4.55 -12.15
CA GLY A 335 8.51 4.06 -13.10
C GLY A 335 9.95 4.24 -12.62
N LEU A 336 10.29 5.42 -12.11
CA LEU A 336 11.60 5.69 -11.51
C LEU A 336 11.84 4.89 -10.22
N THR A 337 10.79 4.65 -9.43
CA THR A 337 10.93 3.82 -8.22
C THR A 337 11.29 2.39 -8.57
N ASN A 338 10.66 1.82 -9.59
CA ASN A 338 10.98 0.48 -10.08
C ASN A 338 12.40 0.39 -10.69
N ILE A 339 12.85 1.41 -11.44
CA ILE A 339 14.23 1.45 -11.96
C ILE A 339 15.26 1.58 -10.82
N ASN A 340 15.03 2.48 -9.87
CA ASN A 340 15.98 2.71 -8.76
C ASN A 340 15.95 1.57 -7.74
N GLY A 341 14.85 0.84 -7.62
CA GLY A 341 14.72 -0.35 -6.78
C GLY A 341 15.79 -1.40 -7.04
N ILE A 342 16.27 -1.51 -8.28
CA ILE A 342 17.29 -2.50 -8.67
C ILE A 342 18.64 -2.23 -8.01
N LEU A 343 18.97 -0.96 -7.74
CA LEU A 343 20.19 -0.60 -7.02
C LEU A 343 20.24 -1.25 -5.63
N CYS A 344 19.07 -1.56 -5.06
CA CYS A 344 18.95 -2.26 -3.78
C CYS A 344 18.28 -3.64 -3.89
N LEU A 345 18.32 -4.31 -5.05
CA LEU A 345 17.68 -5.63 -5.23
C LEU A 345 16.21 -5.64 -4.76
N SER A 346 15.45 -4.59 -5.03
CA SER A 346 14.06 -4.46 -4.59
C SER A 346 13.07 -5.13 -5.55
N LEU A 347 12.02 -5.73 -4.99
CA LEU A 347 10.78 -6.10 -5.72
C LEU A 347 10.05 -4.86 -6.26
N SER A 348 9.26 -5.00 -7.33
CA SER A 348 8.39 -3.92 -7.84
C SER A 348 7.49 -3.35 -6.74
N GLY A 349 7.62 -2.05 -6.46
CA GLY A 349 6.81 -1.33 -5.48
C GLY A 349 5.66 -0.58 -6.16
N HIS A 350 4.45 -0.64 -5.59
CA HIS A 350 3.26 0.09 -6.03
C HIS A 350 2.48 0.60 -4.81
N GLY A 351 1.56 1.54 -4.98
CA GLY A 351 0.87 2.18 -3.84
C GLY A 351 0.20 1.17 -2.90
N GLU A 352 0.37 1.35 -1.59
CA GLU A 352 -0.31 0.56 -0.55
C GLU A 352 -1.63 1.22 -0.14
N LEU A 353 -2.70 0.42 0.01
CA LEU A 353 -4.01 0.91 0.46
C LEU A 353 -4.08 0.90 2.00
N TRP A 354 -3.81 2.04 2.64
CA TRP A 354 -4.00 2.20 4.09
C TRP A 354 -5.05 3.26 4.45
N THR A 355 -6.26 2.81 4.79
CA THR A 355 -7.17 3.62 5.62
C THR A 355 -6.74 3.52 7.09
N ASP A 356 -5.95 4.48 7.60
CA ASP A 356 -6.17 5.21 8.88
C ASP A 356 -5.02 6.20 9.19
N CYS A 357 -4.75 7.17 8.30
CA CYS A 357 -4.21 8.48 8.71
C CYS A 357 -5.22 9.62 8.50
N SER A 358 -6.37 9.31 7.89
CA SER A 358 -7.40 10.26 7.46
C SER A 358 -8.42 10.65 8.54
N LYS A 359 -8.17 10.36 9.82
CA LYS A 359 -8.87 11.02 10.94
C LYS A 359 -8.09 12.18 11.56
N LEU A 360 -7.18 12.75 10.79
CA LEU A 360 -6.72 14.12 11.02
C LEU A 360 -7.31 14.95 9.88
N PRO A 361 -8.50 15.57 10.08
CA PRO A 361 -9.01 16.51 9.09
C PRO A 361 -8.00 17.64 8.91
N ASP A 362 -7.85 18.00 7.64
CA ASP A 362 -6.75 18.76 7.08
C ASP A 362 -6.55 20.16 7.71
N ARG A 363 -5.30 20.61 7.61
CA ARG A 363 -4.73 21.94 7.91
C ARG A 363 -4.43 22.24 9.37
N SER A 364 -3.12 22.27 9.68
CA SER A 364 -2.55 23.00 10.82
C SER A 364 -3.13 22.60 12.17
N VAL A 365 -2.39 21.72 12.87
CA VAL A 365 -2.56 21.38 14.29
C VAL A 365 -2.45 22.64 15.17
N TYR A 366 -3.51 23.43 15.23
CA TYR A 366 -3.84 24.29 16.35
C TYR A 366 -5.14 23.73 16.92
N SER A 367 -5.06 23.27 18.17
CA SER A 367 -6.08 22.56 18.95
C SER A 367 -6.25 21.06 18.66
N SER A 368 -5.24 20.29 19.05
CA SER A 368 -5.51 18.95 19.59
C SER A 368 -6.47 19.09 20.78
N TRP A 369 -7.42 18.16 20.90
CA TRP A 369 -8.29 17.89 22.07
C TRP A 369 -9.69 18.50 22.25
N ARG A 370 -10.22 19.42 21.44
CA ARG A 370 -11.54 20.03 21.77
C ARG A 370 -12.74 19.69 20.88
N HIS A 371 -12.59 19.07 19.71
CA HIS A 371 -13.74 18.73 18.84
C HIS A 371 -13.60 17.34 18.21
N SER A 372 -13.46 16.32 19.06
CA SER A 372 -13.60 14.91 18.68
C SER A 372 -15.08 14.50 18.69
N HIS A 373 -15.88 15.12 17.83
CA HIS A 373 -17.26 14.72 17.58
C HIS A 373 -17.52 14.90 16.09
N TRP A 374 -18.09 13.88 15.42
CA TRP A 374 -18.71 13.95 14.09
C TRP A 374 -17.98 13.48 12.82
N CYS A 375 -17.17 12.40 12.81
CA CYS A 375 -16.82 11.75 11.52
C CYS A 375 -16.47 10.26 11.67
N ASP A 376 -17.43 9.41 12.03
CA ASP A 376 -17.17 7.97 12.13
C ASP A 376 -18.27 7.01 11.64
N SER A 377 -19.23 7.51 10.85
CA SER A 377 -20.34 6.69 10.33
C SER A 377 -20.46 6.80 8.82
N ALA A 378 -19.47 6.31 8.07
CA ALA A 378 -19.67 5.88 6.68
C ALA A 378 -18.48 5.01 6.26
N VAL A 379 -18.66 3.70 6.28
CA VAL A 379 -18.15 2.64 5.35
C VAL A 379 -18.28 1.29 6.07
N VAL A 380 -19.48 0.96 6.58
CA VAL A 380 -19.94 -0.43 6.83
C VAL A 380 -21.47 -0.44 6.75
N SER A 381 -22.04 -0.21 5.56
CA SER A 381 -23.42 -0.62 5.21
C SER A 381 -23.77 -0.15 3.80
N GLY A 382 -23.48 -0.98 2.80
CA GLY A 382 -24.18 -0.91 1.53
C GLY A 382 -25.44 -1.76 1.63
N LEU A 383 -26.56 -1.18 2.06
CA LEU A 383 -27.91 -1.73 1.89
C LEU A 383 -28.90 -0.54 1.82
N PRO A 384 -29.82 -0.49 0.84
CA PRO A 384 -30.73 0.62 0.67
C PRO A 384 -31.95 0.39 1.57
N HIS A 385 -32.15 1.22 2.59
CA HIS A 385 -33.45 1.30 3.25
C HIS A 385 -34.15 2.59 2.87
N ALA A 386 -35.16 2.42 2.02
CA ALA A 386 -36.30 3.30 1.88
C ALA A 386 -36.94 3.58 3.25
N SER A 387 -37.34 4.83 3.49
CA SER A 387 -38.39 5.25 4.43
C SER A 387 -38.68 6.72 4.11
N ILE A 388 -39.71 7.02 3.31
CA ILE A 388 -41.10 7.23 3.75
C ILE A 388 -41.20 8.42 4.73
N LEU A 389 -41.73 9.52 4.17
CA LEU A 389 -42.68 10.46 4.78
C LEU A 389 -42.88 10.34 6.29
N LEU A 390 -42.60 11.42 7.02
CA LEU A 390 -43.49 11.98 8.05
C LEU A 390 -43.00 13.38 8.45
N HIS A 391 -43.72 14.39 7.96
CA HIS A 391 -43.87 15.69 8.64
C HIS A 391 -44.71 15.46 9.91
N PRO A 392 -44.53 16.22 11.01
CA PRO A 392 -45.16 17.55 11.09
C PRO A 392 -44.39 18.63 11.90
N LYS A 393 -44.67 19.90 11.54
CA LYS A 393 -44.80 21.16 12.33
C LYS A 393 -43.85 21.36 13.54
N SER A 394 -43.07 22.45 13.68
CA SER A 394 -43.50 23.86 13.71
C SER A 394 -42.32 24.87 13.63
N LEU A 395 -42.54 25.94 12.86
CA LEU A 395 -41.84 27.25 12.69
C LEU A 395 -41.58 28.05 14.01
N PRO A 396 -40.99 29.28 14.00
CA PRO A 396 -40.29 30.02 12.92
C PRO A 396 -38.96 30.74 13.32
N GLY A 397 -38.21 31.20 12.32
CA GLY A 397 -37.66 32.57 12.33
C GLY A 397 -36.13 32.73 12.23
N SER A 398 -35.61 32.94 11.02
CA SER A 398 -34.72 34.08 10.68
C SER A 398 -34.19 33.98 9.24
N SER A 399 -34.78 34.82 8.39
CA SER A 399 -34.17 35.62 7.33
C SER A 399 -33.14 34.99 6.38
N HIS A 400 -33.65 34.53 5.24
CA HIS A 400 -32.91 34.42 3.97
C HIS A 400 -32.49 35.80 3.45
N HIS A 401 -31.22 35.96 3.07
CA HIS A 401 -30.80 36.87 2.00
C HIS A 401 -30.23 36.03 0.86
N LEU A 402 -31.04 35.84 -0.18
CA LEU A 402 -30.66 35.30 -1.48
C LEU A 402 -30.15 36.44 -2.36
N CYS A 403 -28.91 36.34 -2.84
CA CYS A 403 -28.45 37.03 -4.03
C CYS A 403 -28.74 36.13 -5.24
N CYS A 404 -29.82 36.43 -5.98
CA CYS A 404 -30.00 35.93 -7.34
C CYS A 404 -29.49 36.97 -8.33
N GLY A 405 -28.48 36.57 -9.11
CA GLY A 405 -28.06 37.25 -10.32
C GLY A 405 -29.05 36.98 -11.46
N SER A 406 -29.29 38.04 -12.22
CA SER A 406 -30.22 38.15 -13.34
C SER A 406 -29.79 37.30 -14.55
N TYR A 407 -30.74 36.54 -15.11
CA TYR A 407 -30.77 36.11 -16.52
C TYR A 407 -32.25 35.94 -16.90
N GLY A 408 -32.69 36.65 -17.95
CA GLY A 408 -34.00 36.50 -18.58
C GLY A 408 -35.00 37.58 -18.23
#